data_AF-A0A1G1IF96-F1
#
_entry.id   AF-A0A1G1IF96-F1
#
_cell.length_a   1.000
_cell.length_b   1.000
_cell.length_c   1.000
_cell.angle_alpha   90.00
_cell.angle_beta   90.00
_cell.angle_gamma   90.00
#
_symmetry.space_group_name_H-M   'P 1'
#
loop_
_entity.id
_entity.type
_entity.pdbx_description
1 polymer ?
#
loop_
_entity_poly.entity_id
_entity_poly.type
_entity_poly.pdbx_seq_one_letter_code
_entity_poly.pdbx_strand_id
1 'polypeptide(L)'
;MEALRIALGLSTGENPMTVVLLDQAPLLISDDPEEIVDGEILEKYLPSFKHLAIPFAVPSGTGSRFGLDPEFKVNELSEESIQALISNSDRVLIF
;
A
#
# COMPACT_ATOMS: atom_id res chain seq x y z
N MET A 1 -4.40 7.29 6.16
CA MET A 1 -5.26 6.24 6.76
C MET A 1 -6.51 5.96 5.92
N GLU A 2 -7.34 6.97 5.63
CA GLU A 2 -8.63 6.77 4.95
C GLU A 2 -8.53 6.05 3.60
N ALA A 3 -7.45 6.30 2.84
CA ALA A 3 -7.15 5.60 1.60
C ALA A 3 -7.10 4.07 1.75
N LEU A 4 -6.51 3.54 2.82
CA LEU A 4 -6.42 2.09 3.06
C LEU A 4 -7.77 1.50 3.45
N ARG A 5 -8.57 2.22 4.25
CA ARG A 5 -9.94 1.80 4.58
C ARG A 5 -10.79 1.69 3.31
N ILE A 6 -10.67 2.67 2.41
CA ILE A 6 -11.37 2.66 1.11
C ILE A 6 -10.84 1.51 0.24
N ALA A 7 -9.53 1.32 0.15
CA ALA A 7 -8.92 0.22 -0.60
C ALA A 7 -9.44 -1.14 -0.13
N LEU A 8 -9.52 -1.36 1.19
CA LEU A 8 -10.08 -2.58 1.77
C LEU A 8 -11.57 -2.76 1.44
N GLY A 9 -12.34 -1.67 1.45
CA GLY A 9 -13.74 -1.71 1.01
C GLY A 9 -13.87 -2.14 -0.45
N LEU A 10 -12.99 -1.63 -1.33
CA LEU A 10 -12.97 -1.95 -2.75
C LEU A 10 -12.48 -3.37 -3.06
N SER A 11 -11.59 -3.93 -2.23
CA SER A 11 -11.07 -5.30 -2.40
C SER A 11 -12.11 -6.39 -2.11
N THR A 12 -13.32 -6.03 -1.67
CA THR A 12 -14.44 -6.98 -1.49
C THR A 12 -15.09 -7.40 -2.81
N GLY A 13 -14.83 -6.68 -3.90
CA GLY A 13 -15.27 -7.05 -5.25
C GLY A 13 -14.24 -7.89 -6.02
N GLU A 14 -14.62 -8.37 -7.20
CA GLU A 14 -13.73 -9.15 -8.08
C GLU A 14 -12.72 -8.29 -8.87
N ASN A 15 -12.60 -7.00 -8.54
CA ASN A 15 -11.73 -6.09 -9.28
C ASN A 15 -10.28 -6.24 -8.82
N PRO A 16 -9.34 -6.53 -9.73
CA PRO A 16 -7.92 -6.53 -9.39
C PRO A 16 -7.51 -5.13 -8.91
N MET A 17 -6.85 -5.08 -7.76
CA MET A 17 -6.44 -3.86 -7.08
C MET A 17 -4.96 -3.94 -6.74
N THR A 18 -4.28 -2.81 -6.89
CA THR A 18 -2.92 -2.58 -6.39
C THR A 18 -2.91 -1.27 -5.62
N VAL A 19 -2.29 -1.24 -4.45
CA VAL A 19 -2.08 -0.01 -3.68
C VAL A 19 -0.67 0.50 -3.94
N VAL A 20 -0.55 1.70 -4.50
CA VAL A 20 0.76 2.33 -4.73
C VAL A 20 1.07 3.25 -3.56
N LEU A 21 2.20 3.04 -2.86
CA LEU A 21 2.67 3.91 -1.78
C LEU A 21 3.88 4.70 -2.26
N LEU A 22 3.74 6.02 -2.29
CA LEU A 22 4.78 6.96 -2.72
C LEU A 22 5.27 7.81 -1.54
N ASP A 23 6.45 8.42 -1.70
CA ASP A 23 7.07 9.31 -0.73
C ASP A 23 7.18 8.69 0.68
N GLN A 24 6.42 9.21 1.65
CA GLN A 24 6.41 8.76 3.04
C GLN A 24 5.31 7.72 3.32
N ALA A 25 4.42 7.47 2.36
CA ALA A 25 3.33 6.49 2.51
C ALA A 25 3.78 5.05 2.82
N PRO A 26 5.00 4.58 2.44
CA PRO A 26 5.50 3.28 2.88
C PRO A 26 5.59 3.10 4.40
N LEU A 27 5.65 4.18 5.19
CA LEU A 27 5.55 4.11 6.65
C LEU A 27 4.23 3.47 7.12
N LEU A 28 3.18 3.48 6.31
CA LEU A 28 1.89 2.86 6.66
C LEU A 28 1.97 1.33 6.76
N ILE A 29 3.04 0.72 6.24
CA ILE A 29 3.28 -0.73 6.24
C ILE A 29 4.68 -1.08 6.77
N SER A 30 5.32 -0.17 7.50
CA SER A 30 6.60 -0.44 8.18
C SER A 30 6.38 -1.12 9.53
N ASP A 31 7.43 -1.76 10.03
CA ASP A 31 7.43 -2.47 11.31
C ASP A 31 7.29 -1.53 12.53
N ASP A 32 7.53 -0.23 12.35
CA ASP A 32 7.47 0.79 13.39
C ASP A 32 6.48 1.90 13.00
N PRO A 33 5.22 1.83 13.47
CA PRO A 33 4.19 2.82 13.18
C PRO A 33 4.14 3.99 14.18
N GLU A 34 5.16 4.18 15.04
CA GLU A 34 5.10 5.13 16.17
C GLU A 34 4.83 6.60 15.76
N GLU A 35 5.09 6.97 14.50
CA GLU A 35 4.84 8.32 13.98
C GLU A 35 3.50 8.47 13.21
N ILE A 36 2.68 7.42 13.14
CA ILE A 36 1.42 7.45 12.38
C ILE A 36 0.31 8.04 13.23
N VAL A 37 -0.19 9.21 12.81
CA VAL A 37 -1.42 9.80 13.36
C VAL A 37 -2.56 8.80 13.19
N ASP A 38 -3.22 8.46 14.31
CA ASP A 38 -4.28 7.44 14.42
C ASP A 38 -3.84 6.00 14.08
N GLY A 39 -2.59 5.63 14.40
CA GLY A 39 -2.04 4.29 14.21
C GLY A 39 -2.92 3.14 14.75
N GLU A 40 -3.60 3.34 15.88
CA GLU A 40 -4.52 2.33 16.47
C GLU A 40 -5.67 1.91 15.53
N ILE A 41 -6.11 2.82 14.65
CA ILE A 41 -7.14 2.50 13.66
C ILE A 41 -6.53 1.75 12.48
N LEU A 42 -5.33 2.16 12.05
CA LEU A 42 -4.60 1.50 10.98
C LEU A 42 -4.30 0.04 11.32
N GLU A 43 -3.88 -0.24 12.55
CA GLU A 43 -3.63 -1.60 13.07
C GLU A 43 -4.82 -2.55 12.90
N LYS A 44 -6.06 -2.02 12.87
CA LYS A 44 -7.27 -2.84 12.65
C LYS A 44 -7.44 -3.27 11.20
N TYR A 45 -6.85 -2.54 10.24
CA TYR A 45 -6.98 -2.82 8.81
C TYR A 45 -5.83 -3.68 8.28
N LEU A 46 -4.60 -3.46 8.77
CA LEU A 46 -3.39 -4.14 8.29
C LEU A 46 -3.49 -5.67 8.22
N PRO A 47 -4.06 -6.39 9.22
CA PRO A 47 -4.21 -7.84 9.14
C PRO A 47 -5.04 -8.30 7.95
N SER A 48 -6.03 -7.50 7.52
CA SER A 48 -6.86 -7.81 6.35
C SER A 48 -6.06 -7.71 5.05
N PHE A 49 -5.18 -6.70 4.93
CA PHE A 49 -4.30 -6.57 3.76
C PHE A 49 -3.35 -7.77 3.62
N LYS A 50 -2.80 -8.24 4.75
CA LYS A 50 -1.96 -9.45 4.80
C LYS A 50 -2.75 -10.70 4.40
N HIS A 51 -3.92 -10.90 5.01
CA HIS A 51 -4.78 -12.07 4.74
C HIS A 51 -5.26 -12.14 3.29
N LEU A 52 -5.68 -11.00 2.72
CA LEU A 52 -6.16 -10.90 1.34
C LEU A 52 -5.02 -10.84 0.31
N ALA A 53 -3.77 -10.77 0.77
CA ALA A 53 -2.57 -10.64 -0.08
C ALA A 53 -2.70 -9.52 -1.12
N ILE A 54 -3.28 -8.38 -0.73
CA ILE A 54 -3.45 -7.20 -1.59
C ILE A 54 -2.04 -6.69 -1.94
N PRO A 55 -1.71 -6.55 -3.24
CA PRO A 55 -0.38 -6.14 -3.65
C PRO A 55 -0.16 -4.65 -3.37
N PHE A 56 0.96 -4.34 -2.72
CA PHE A 56 1.52 -3.01 -2.63
C PHE A 56 2.59 -2.83 -3.70
N ALA A 57 2.59 -1.68 -4.35
CA ALA A 57 3.66 -1.23 -5.24
C ALA A 57 4.35 -0.02 -4.62
N VAL A 58 5.67 -0.04 -4.57
CA VAL A 58 6.48 1.05 -4.02
C VAL A 58 7.64 1.37 -4.97
N PRO A 59 8.22 2.58 -4.95
CA PRO A 59 9.42 2.88 -5.71
C PRO A 59 10.59 1.96 -5.34
N SER A 60 11.46 1.66 -6.30
CA SER A 60 12.70 0.91 -6.03
C SER A 60 13.56 1.60 -4.95
N GLY A 61 14.11 0.80 -4.03
CA GLY A 61 14.88 1.28 -2.89
C GLY A 61 14.04 1.67 -1.68
N THR A 62 12.72 1.44 -1.69
CA THR A 62 11.86 1.75 -0.54
C THR A 62 12.15 0.83 0.64
N GLY A 63 12.37 -0.46 0.42
CA GLY A 63 12.62 -1.44 1.49
C GLY A 63 13.83 -1.10 2.35
N SER A 64 14.91 -0.58 1.73
CA SER A 64 16.12 -0.17 2.45
C SER A 64 15.94 1.11 3.27
N ARG A 65 14.92 1.91 2.98
CA ARG A 65 14.67 3.21 3.64
C ARG A 65 13.66 3.10 4.79
N PHE A 66 12.66 2.22 4.68
CA PHE A 66 11.48 2.25 5.56
C PHE A 66 11.30 1.03 6.46
N GLY A 67 12.07 -0.05 6.32
CA GLY A 67 11.89 -1.24 7.16
C GLY A 67 10.48 -1.82 7.01
N LEU A 68 10.15 -2.26 5.80
CA LEU A 68 8.81 -2.75 5.45
C LEU A 68 8.54 -4.10 6.11
N ASP A 69 7.32 -4.27 6.63
CA ASP A 69 6.89 -5.53 7.22
C ASP A 69 6.82 -6.63 6.14
N PRO A 70 7.56 -7.74 6.31
CA PRO A 70 7.70 -8.79 5.30
C PRO A 70 6.42 -9.61 5.08
N GLU A 71 5.41 -9.48 5.94
CA GLU A 71 4.11 -10.14 5.77
C GLU A 71 3.26 -9.46 4.69
N PHE A 72 3.58 -8.22 4.28
CA PHE A 72 2.92 -7.58 3.16
C PHE A 72 3.47 -8.04 1.82
N LYS A 73 2.57 -8.18 0.83
CA LYS A 73 2.94 -8.43 -0.56
C LYS A 73 3.42 -7.14 -1.22
N VAL A 74 4.69 -6.79 -1.05
CA VAL A 74 5.30 -5.58 -1.61
C VAL A 74 6.08 -5.89 -2.88
N ASN A 75 5.85 -5.10 -3.93
CA ASN A 75 6.63 -5.08 -5.15
C ASN A 75 7.35 -3.73 -5.30
N GLU A 76 8.67 -3.76 -5.32
CA GLU A 76 9.46 -2.58 -5.67
C GLU A 76 9.51 -2.41 -7.20
N LEU A 77 9.07 -1.26 -7.69
CA LEU A 77 8.93 -0.96 -9.11
C LEU A 77 9.73 0.28 -9.48
N SER A 78 10.22 0.32 -10.72
CA SER A 78 10.80 1.54 -11.28
C SER A 78 9.73 2.61 -11.46
N GLU A 79 10.16 3.87 -11.58
CA GLU A 79 9.25 4.99 -11.85
C GLU A 79 8.45 4.77 -13.14
N GLU A 80 9.08 4.27 -14.21
CA GLU A 80 8.38 3.98 -15.47
C GLU A 80 7.33 2.87 -15.30
N SER A 81 7.62 1.87 -14.46
CA SER A 81 6.69 0.77 -14.17
C SER A 81 5.49 1.24 -13.37
N ILE A 82 5.69 2.14 -12.40
CA ILE A 82 4.60 2.78 -11.63
C ILE A 82 3.77 3.66 -12.55
N GLN A 83 4.41 4.47 -13.41
CA GLN A 83 3.71 5.30 -14.39
C GLN A 83 2.86 4.44 -15.35
N ALA A 84 3.40 3.33 -15.83
CA ALA A 84 2.67 2.40 -16.69
C ALA A 84 1.50 1.74 -15.95
N LEU A 85 1.68 1.35 -14.68
CA LEU A 85 0.61 0.81 -13.84
C LEU A 85 -0.55 1.81 -13.71
N ILE A 86 -0.24 3.07 -13.41
CA ILE A 86 -1.23 4.14 -13.29
C ILE A 86 -1.94 4.38 -14.63
N SER A 87 -1.18 4.47 -15.72
CA SER A 87 -1.73 4.78 -17.06
C SER A 87 -2.60 3.67 -17.63
N ASN A 88 -2.32 2.41 -17.29
CA ASN A 88 -3.08 1.24 -17.74
C ASN A 88 -4.25 0.89 -16.80
N SER A 89 -4.41 1.57 -15.67
CA SER A 89 -5.51 1.31 -14.75
C SER A 89 -6.80 1.97 -15.24
N ASP A 90 -7.91 1.22 -15.24
CA ASP A 90 -9.22 1.77 -15.62
C ASP A 90 -9.64 2.94 -14.72
N ARG A 91 -9.26 2.89 -13.44
CA ARG A 91 -9.57 3.90 -12.43
C ARG A 91 -8.39 4.07 -11.49
N VAL A 92 -8.11 5.33 -11.14
CA VAL A 92 -7.07 5.70 -10.18
C VAL A 92 -7.69 6.61 -9.14
N LEU A 93 -7.46 6.30 -7.87
CA LEU A 93 -7.88 7.10 -6.72
C LEU A 93 -6.61 7.61 -6.03
N ILE A 94 -6.52 8.92 -5.79
CA ILE A 94 -5.36 9.58 -5.17
C ILE A 94 -5.84 10.29 -3.90
N PHE A 95 -5.03 10.23 -2.85
CA PHE A 95 -5.32 10.76 -1.52
C PHE A 95 -4.11 11.50 -0.96
#